data_AF-A0A6P0Y588-F1
#
_entry.id   AF-A0A6P0Y588-F1
#
_cell.length_a   1.000
_cell.length_b   1.000
_cell.length_c   1.000
_cell.angle_alpha   90.00
_cell.angle_beta   90.00
_cell.angle_gamma   90.00
#
_symmetry.space_group_name_H-M   'P 1'
#
loop_
_entity.id
_entity.type
_entity.pdbx_description
1 polymer ?
#
loop_
_entity_poly.entity_id
_entity_poly.type
_entity_poly.pdbx_seq_one_letter_code
_entity_poly.pdbx_strand_id
1 'polypeptide(L)' 'IPEQGISEPVEDGYTQIKVTGKCQTPWFGAGVGMNIAWRFLLNPEGKIFFVAIDLLASAKELLNLAR' A
#
# COMPACT_ATOMS: atom_id res chain seq x y z
N ILE A 1 -0.89 -6.62 7.05
CA ILE A 1 -2.33 -6.41 7.22
C ILE A 1 -2.61 -4.93 7.00
N PRO A 2 -3.67 -4.58 6.22
CA PRO A 2 -4.16 -3.20 6.11
C PRO A 2 -4.61 -2.68 7.48
N GLU A 3 -4.24 -1.45 7.83
CA GLU A 3 -4.54 -0.88 9.15
C GLU A 3 -5.46 0.34 9.06
N GLN A 4 -5.23 1.21 8.07
CA GLN A 4 -6.00 2.44 7.88
C GLN A 4 -6.31 2.63 6.40
N GLY A 5 -7.46 3.24 6.11
CA GLY A 5 -7.88 3.53 4.76
C GLY A 5 -8.72 4.80 4.66
N ILE A 6 -8.57 5.51 3.55
CA ILE A 6 -9.40 6.65 3.14
C ILE A 6 -9.93 6.35 1.73
N SER A 7 -11.21 6.62 1.51
CA SER A 7 -11.87 6.48 0.21
C SER A 7 -12.51 7.80 -0.16
N GLU A 8 -12.13 8.36 -1.30
CA GLU A 8 -12.61 9.66 -1.77
C GLU A 8 -13.05 9.53 -3.23
N PRO A 9 -14.26 10.01 -3.59
CA PRO A 9 -14.62 10.16 -4.98
C PRO A 9 -13.76 11.25 -5.62
N VAL A 10 -13.34 11.02 -6.86
CA VAL A 10 -12.59 11.98 -7.67
C VAL A 10 -13.41 12.36 -8.91
N GLU A 11 -12.89 13.30 -9.70
CA GLU A 11 -13.53 13.73 -10.95
C GLU A 11 -13.83 12.54 -11.88
N ASP A 12 -14.81 12.72 -12.76
CA ASP A 12 -15.26 11.74 -13.76
C ASP A 12 -15.77 10.40 -13.21
N GLY A 13 -16.21 10.37 -11.94
CA GLY A 13 -16.80 9.18 -11.33
C GLY A 13 -15.77 8.12 -10.91
N TYR A 14 -14.48 8.48 -10.93
CA TYR A 14 -13.44 7.65 -10.36
C TYR A 14 -13.50 7.65 -8.84
N THR A 15 -12.93 6.62 -8.23
CA THR A 15 -12.79 6.55 -6.77
C THR A 15 -11.33 6.30 -6.41
N GLN A 16 -10.75 7.21 -5.63
CA GLN A 16 -9.41 7.04 -5.08
C GLN A 16 -9.51 6.37 -3.72
N ILE A 17 -8.74 5.30 -3.53
CA ILE A 17 -8.63 4.61 -2.25
C ILE A 17 -7.17 4.58 -1.84
N LYS A 18 -6.87 5.15 -0.68
CA LYS A 18 -5.55 5.04 -0.06
C LYS A 18 -5.65 4.13 1.15
N VAL A 19 -4.83 3.09 1.18
CA VAL A 19 -4.73 2.14 2.29
C VAL A 19 -3.30 2.14 2.80
N THR A 20 -3.10 2.16 4.10
CA THR A 20 -1.78 1.99 4.72
C THR A 20 -1.80 0.82 5.69
N GLY A 21 -0.67 0.15 5.84
CA GLY A 21 -0.52 -0.93 6.79
C GLY A 21 0.83 -1.62 6.65
N LYS A 22 0.95 -2.80 7.24
CA LYS A 22 2.19 -3.59 7.17
C LYS A 22 2.11 -4.69 6.12
N CYS A 23 3.20 -5.00 5.43
CA CYS A 23 3.31 -6.17 4.57
C CYS A 23 4.48 -7.04 5.04
N GLN A 24 4.24 -8.35 5.10
CA GLN A 24 5.27 -9.34 5.39
C GLN A 24 5.53 -10.11 4.09
N THR A 25 6.80 -10.33 3.77
CA THR A 25 7.16 -11.15 2.61
C THR A 25 7.87 -12.41 3.08
N PRO A 26 7.72 -13.55 2.39
CA PRO A 26 8.33 -14.82 2.79
C PRO A 26 9.85 -14.75 2.97
N TRP A 27 10.54 -13.84 2.27
CA TRP A 27 11.99 -13.70 2.30
C TRP A 27 12.57 -13.24 3.64
N PHE A 28 11.79 -12.58 4.51
CA PHE A 28 12.29 -12.01 5.78
C PHE A 28 11.63 -12.60 7.03
N GLY A 29 10.79 -13.63 6.85
CA GLY A 29 10.02 -14.25 7.92
C GLY A 29 9.01 -13.31 8.59
N ALA A 30 8.31 -13.80 9.62
CA ALA A 30 7.31 -13.03 10.37
C ALA A 30 7.91 -11.88 11.21
N GLY A 31 9.23 -11.78 11.28
CA GLY A 31 9.96 -10.79 12.07
C GLY A 31 10.05 -9.40 11.43
N VAL A 32 9.80 -9.27 10.12
CA VAL A 32 9.89 -7.98 9.44
C VAL A 32 8.56 -7.61 8.78
N GLY A 33 7.90 -6.60 9.35
CA GLY A 33 6.73 -5.95 8.77
C GLY A 33 7.13 -4.63 8.12
N MET A 34 7.04 -4.55 6.79
CA MET A 34 7.31 -3.32 6.04
C MET A 34 6.08 -2.42 6.06
N ASN A 35 6.23 -1.14 6.38
CA ASN A 35 5.14 -0.18 6.24
C ASN A 35 4.90 0.12 4.75
N ILE A 36 3.69 -0.10 4.27
CA ILE A 36 3.29 0.04 2.87
C ILE A 36 2.09 0.98 2.77
N ALA A 37 2.05 1.79 1.71
CA ALA A 37 0.82 2.40 1.21
C ALA A 37 0.40 1.74 -0.11
N TRP A 38 -0.89 1.46 -0.23
CA TRP A 38 -1.54 1.13 -1.49
C TRP A 38 -2.40 2.31 -1.91
N ARG A 39 -2.25 2.76 -3.15
CA ARG A 39 -3.07 3.80 -3.75
C ARG A 39 -3.79 3.21 -4.95
N PHE A 40 -5.08 3.00 -4.81
CA PHE A 40 -5.96 2.55 -5.89
C PHE A 40 -6.66 3.75 -6.51
N LEU A 41 -6.82 3.68 -7.82
CA LEU A 41 -7.77 4.49 -8.55
C LEU A 41 -8.72 3.53 -9.25
N LEU A 42 -9.98 3.55 -8.84
CA LEU A 42 -11.04 2.75 -9.42
C LEU A 42 -11.79 3.57 -10.45
N ASN A 43 -12.10 2.95 -11.59
CA ASN A 43 -12.98 3.56 -12.58
C ASN A 43 -14.46 3.52 -12.11
N PRO A 44 -15.40 4.15 -12.84
CA PRO A 44 -16.82 4.17 -12.46
C PRO A 44 -17.46 2.77 -12.32
N GLU A 45 -16.95 1.74 -13.00
CA GLU A 45 -17.40 0.36 -12.87
C GLU A 45 -16.77 -0.38 -11.67
N GLY A 46 -16.00 0.31 -10.84
CA GLY A 46 -15.32 -0.24 -9.66
C GLY A 46 -14.11 -1.13 -9.98
N LYS A 47 -13.57 -1.07 -11.20
CA LYS A 47 -12.36 -1.81 -11.61
C LYS A 47 -11.12 -1.01 -11.27
N ILE A 48 -10.04 -1.69 -10.90
CA ILE A 48 -8.72 -1.07 -10.68
C ILE A 48 -8.22 -0.54 -12.02
N PHE A 49 -8.30 0.78 -12.20
CA PHE A 49 -7.71 1.48 -13.32
C PHE A 49 -6.21 1.69 -13.10
N PHE A 50 -5.82 1.99 -11.86
CA PHE A 50 -4.43 2.14 -11.46
C PHE A 50 -4.22 1.67 -10.02
N VAL A 51 -3.04 1.09 -9.75
CA VAL A 51 -2.56 0.81 -8.40
C VAL A 51 -1.08 1.13 -8.27
N ALA A 52 -0.72 1.84 -7.21
CA ALA A 52 0.66 2.01 -6.76
C ALA A 52 0.87 1.37 -5.39
N ILE A 53 2.05 0.81 -5.19
CA ILE A 53 2.50 0.23 -3.92
C ILE A 53 3.75 0.98 -3.50
N ASP A 54 3.65 1.81 -2.47
CA ASP A 54 4.74 2.62 -1.96
C ASP A 54 5.28 1.99 -0.67
N LEU A 55 6.58 1.73 -0.62
CA LEU A 55 7.27 1.37 0.61
C LEU A 55 7.48 2.62 1.46
N LEU A 56 6.82 2.68 2.62
CA LEU A 56 6.92 3.78 3.58
C LEU A 56 8.06 3.58 4.60
N ALA A 57 8.82 2.48 4.48
CA ALA A 57 9.95 2.21 5.36
C ALA A 57 11.11 3.18 5.10
N SER A 58 11.81 3.56 6.17
CA SER A 58 13.05 4.35 6.04
C SER A 58 14.20 3.47 5.55
N ALA A 59 15.20 4.07 4.87
CA ALA A 59 16.41 3.36 4.44
C ALA A 59 17.11 2.60 5.59
N LYS A 60 16.97 3.08 6.83
CA LYS A 60 17.50 2.43 8.04
C LYS A 60 16.81 1.10 8.37
N GLU A 61 15.51 0.99 8.13
CA GLU A 61 14.77 -0.28 8.29
C GLU A 61 15.08 -1.26 7.16
N LEU A 62 15.37 -0.74 5.95
CA LEU A 62 15.83 -1.53 4.82
C LEU A 62 17.22 -2.17 5.06
N LEU A 63 18.13 -1.51 5.78
CA LEU A 63 19.44 -2.06 6.11
C LEU A 63 19.36 -3.32 7.00
N ASN A 64 18.29 -3.49 7.78
CA ASN A 64 18.04 -4.70 8.57
C ASN A 64 17.46 -5.86 7.75
N LEU A 65 17.04 -5.62 6.51
CA LEU A 65 16.57 -6.65 5.57
C LEU A 65 17.73 -7.33 4.83
N ALA A 66 18.86 -6.65 4.65
CA ALA A 66 19.99 -7.12 3.85
C ALA A 66 20.97 -8.04 4.62
N ARG A 67 20.56 -8.61 5.76
CA ARG A 67 21.45 -9.41 6.63
C ARG A 67 21.05 -10.87 6.71
#